data_AF-A0A963XPF9-F1
#
_entry.id   AF-A0A963XPF9-F1
#
_cell.length_a   1.000
_cell.length_b   1.000
_cell.length_c   1.000
_cell.angle_alpha   90.00
_cell.angle_beta   90.00
_cell.angle_gamma   90.00
#
_symmetry.space_group_name_H-M   'P 1'
#
loop_
_entity.id
_entity.type
_entity.pdbx_description
1 polymer ?
#
loop_
_entity_poly.entity_id
_entity_poly.type
_entity_poly.pdbx_seq_one_letter_code
_entity_poly.pdbx_strand_id
1 'polypeptide(L)'
;MSPPIKALLVHLFTASGAVLSMLAMLAAVEEKWSLMFLWLVVALIVDGIDGPLARHFHVKTHWPTYDGVLLDLIIDYLTYV
;
A
#
# COMPACT_ATOMS: atom_id res chain seq x y z
N MET A 1 -8.92 9.38 -18.60
CA MET A 1 -8.03 8.21 -18.41
C MET A 1 -8.84 6.94 -18.61
N SER A 2 -8.29 5.94 -19.30
CA SER A 2 -8.98 4.67 -19.55
C SER A 2 -9.13 3.85 -18.25
N PRO A 3 -10.19 3.02 -18.11
CA PRO A 3 -10.40 2.19 -16.92
C PRO A 3 -9.21 1.30 -16.54
N PRO A 4 -8.47 0.65 -17.47
CA PRO A 4 -7.30 -0.15 -17.14
C PRO A 4 -6.17 0.65 -16.49
N ILE A 5 -5.91 1.87 -16.97
CA ILE A 5 -4.87 2.73 -16.40
C ILE A 5 -5.23 3.11 -14.96
N LYS A 6 -6.50 3.40 -14.67
CA LYS A 6 -6.95 3.68 -13.31
C LYS A 6 -6.73 2.48 -12.39
N ALA A 7 -7.03 1.27 -12.86
CA ALA A 7 -6.83 0.06 -12.07
C ALA A 7 -5.34 -0.23 -11.80
N LEU A 8 -4.48 -0.06 -12.80
CA LEU A 8 -3.03 -0.15 -12.61
C LEU A 8 -2.51 0.86 -11.60
N LEU A 9 -3.02 2.10 -11.63
CA LEU A 9 -2.63 3.12 -10.65
C LEU A 9 -3.03 2.76 -9.22
N VAL A 10 -4.14 2.06 -9.01
CA VAL A 10 -4.49 1.55 -7.68
C VAL A 10 -3.46 0.52 -7.21
N HIS A 11 -3.03 -0.41 -8.07
CA HIS A 11 -1.97 -1.36 -7.71
C HIS A 11 -0.63 -0.66 -7.38
N LEU A 12 -0.27 0.38 -8.14
CA LEU A 12 0.93 1.17 -7.86
C LEU A 12 0.79 1.98 -6.56
N PHE A 13 -0.42 2.44 -6.26
CA PHE A 13 -0.72 3.12 -5.01
C PHE A 13 -0.58 2.18 -3.81
N THR A 14 -1.19 1.00 -3.84
CA THR A 14 -0.95 -0.06 -2.85
C THR A 14 0.54 -0.36 -2.74
N ALA A 15 1.24 -0.61 -3.85
CA ALA A 15 2.67 -0.93 -3.86
C ALA A 15 3.56 0.16 -3.21
N SER A 16 3.11 1.42 -3.14
CA SER A 16 3.83 2.47 -2.43
C SER A 16 3.93 2.21 -0.91
N GLY A 17 3.00 1.44 -0.34
CA GLY A 17 3.04 0.96 1.04
C GLY A 17 4.30 0.17 1.37
N ALA A 18 4.85 -0.57 0.39
CA ALA A 18 6.13 -1.29 0.57
C ALA A 18 7.33 -0.33 0.77
N VAL A 19 7.31 0.85 0.13
CA VAL A 19 8.36 1.86 0.35
C VAL A 19 8.21 2.47 1.74
N LEU A 20 6.97 2.75 2.16
CA LEU A 20 6.69 3.30 3.49
C LEU A 20 7.06 2.32 4.61
N SER A 21 6.78 1.03 4.44
CA SER A 21 7.18 0.00 5.40
C SER A 21 8.70 -0.15 5.49
N MET A 22 9.43 -0.09 4.37
CA MET A 22 10.90 -0.05 4.39
C MET A 22 11.45 1.18 5.13
N LEU A 23 10.85 2.36 4.95
CA LEU A 23 11.25 3.57 5.68
C LEU A 23 10.96 3.45 7.18
N ALA A 24 9.83 2.85 7.57
CA ALA A 24 9.52 2.56 8.96
C ALA A 24 10.54 1.59 9.57
N MET A 25 10.86 0.50 8.88
CA MET A 25 11.86 -0.48 9.30
C MET A 25 13.26 0.13 9.44
N LEU A 26 13.67 0.99 8.51
CA LEU A 26 14.94 1.71 8.60
C LEU A 26 14.97 2.63 9.84
N ALA A 27 13.90 3.38 10.09
CA ALA A 27 13.80 4.22 11.28
C ALA A 27 13.81 3.40 12.58
N ALA A 28 13.22 2.20 12.58
CA ALA A 28 13.26 1.28 13.72
C ALA A 28 14.69 0.79 14.02
N VAL A 29 15.44 0.40 12.99
CA VAL A 29 16.84 -0.04 13.13
C VAL A 29 17.75 1.10 13.63
N GLU A 30 17.45 2.35 13.28
CA GLU A 30 18.15 3.53 13.78
C GLU A 30 17.64 4.02 15.17
N GLU A 31 16.75 3.27 15.83
CA GLU A 31 16.12 3.61 17.12
C GLU A 31 15.32 4.94 17.09
N LYS A 32 14.91 5.39 15.90
CA LYS A 32 14.10 6.60 15.69
C LYS A 32 12.62 6.29 15.77
N TRP A 33 12.15 5.90 16.96
CA TRP A 33 10.79 5.42 17.20
C TRP A 33 9.69 6.37 16.72
N SER A 34 9.82 7.68 16.97
CA SER A 34 8.84 8.67 16.50
C SER A 34 8.72 8.72 14.97
N LEU A 35 9.85 8.57 14.27
CA LEU A 35 9.89 8.57 12.81
C LEU A 35 9.34 7.24 12.25
N MET A 36 9.66 6.11 12.90
CA MET A 36 9.07 4.81 12.58
C MET A 36 7.53 4.90 12.63
N PHE A 37 6.96 5.37 13.74
CA PHE A 37 5.51 5.51 13.86
C PHE A 37 4.92 6.52 12.87
N LEU A 38 5.63 7.60 12.55
CA LEU A 38 5.19 8.52 11.50
C LEU A 38 5.04 7.78 10.16
N TRP A 39 6.03 6.98 9.76
CA TRP A 39 5.95 6.21 8.51
C TRP A 39 4.84 5.15 8.54
N LEU A 40 4.63 4.48 9.67
CA LEU A 40 3.54 3.52 9.85
C LEU A 40 2.16 4.19 9.75
N VAL A 41 1.98 5.39 10.31
CA VAL A 41 0.73 6.15 10.18
C VAL A 41 0.50 6.55 8.72
N VAL A 42 1.54 6.96 7.99
CA VAL A 42 1.42 7.27 6.56
C VAL A 42 1.08 6.01 5.75
N ALA A 43 1.69 4.86 6.07
CA ALA A 43 1.36 3.58 5.44
C ALA A 43 -0.10 3.16 5.70
N LEU A 44 -0.59 3.35 6.92
CA LEU A 44 -1.99 3.08 7.29
C LEU A 44 -2.97 3.94 6.51
N ILE A 45 -2.62 5.20 6.19
CA ILE A 45 -3.47 6.05 5.34
C ILE A 45 -3.53 5.49 3.91
N VAL A 46 -2.43 4.96 3.38
CA VAL A 46 -2.40 4.35 2.04
C VAL A 46 -3.29 3.11 2.01
N ASP A 47 -3.10 2.20 2.97
CA ASP A 47 -3.91 0.98 3.17
C ASP A 47 -5.41 1.30 3.31
N GLY A 48 -5.76 2.26 4.16
CA GLY A 48 -7.16 2.67 4.33
C GLY A 48 -7.83 3.23 3.06
N ILE A 49 -7.04 3.77 2.11
CA ILE A 49 -7.54 4.37 0.87
C ILE A 49 -7.57 3.38 -0.30
N ASP A 50 -6.62 2.45 -0.37
CA ASP A 50 -6.46 1.62 -1.56
C ASP A 50 -7.60 0.61 -1.76
N GLY A 51 -8.16 0.05 -0.70
CA GLY A 51 -9.30 -0.87 -0.73
C GLY A 51 -10.57 -0.19 -1.26
N PRO A 52 -10.98 0.98 -0.73
CA PRO A 52 -12.05 1.79 -1.31
C PRO A 52 -11.82 2.13 -2.79
N LEU A 53 -10.61 2.53 -3.17
CA LEU A 53 -10.27 2.84 -4.56
C LEU A 53 -10.34 1.59 -5.45
N ALA A 54 -9.87 0.45 -4.96
CA ALA A 54 -9.90 -0.83 -5.66
C ALA A 54 -11.34 -1.28 -5.97
N ARG A 55 -12.25 -1.09 -5.02
CA ARG A 55 -13.69 -1.34 -5.20
C ARG A 55 -14.31 -0.35 -6.16
N HIS A 56 -14.01 0.94 -6.02
CA HIS A 56 -14.57 1.99 -6.87
C HIS A 56 -14.17 1.83 -8.34
N PHE A 57 -12.93 1.43 -8.63
CA PHE A 57 -12.43 1.25 -9.99
C PHE A 57 -12.54 -0.18 -10.52
N HIS A 58 -13.22 -1.08 -9.80
CA HIS A 58 -13.39 -2.49 -10.20
C HIS A 58 -12.08 -3.14 -10.70
N VAL A 59 -11.00 -3.00 -9.92
CA VAL A 59 -9.63 -3.36 -10.36
C VAL A 59 -9.50 -4.81 -10.81
N LYS A 60 -10.22 -5.74 -10.15
CA LYS A 60 -10.27 -7.16 -10.53
C LYS A 60 -10.82 -7.40 -11.94
N THR A 61 -11.66 -6.50 -12.44
CA THR A 61 -12.24 -6.58 -13.80
C THR A 61 -11.36 -5.85 -14.81
N HIS A 62 -10.84 -4.68 -14.45
CA HIS A 62 -10.11 -3.82 -15.37
C HIS A 62 -8.61 -4.14 -15.49
N TRP A 63 -8.01 -4.83 -14.51
CA TRP A 63 -6.61 -5.24 -14.51
C TRP A 63 -6.39 -6.53 -13.68
N PRO A 64 -6.82 -7.71 -14.17
CA PRO A 64 -6.74 -8.98 -13.43
C PRO A 64 -5.33 -9.57 -13.35
N THR A 65 -4.33 -8.98 -14.02
CA THR A 65 -2.97 -9.53 -14.11
C THR A 65 -2.24 -9.55 -12.77
N TYR A 66 -2.57 -8.63 -11.86
CA TYR A 66 -1.98 -8.56 -10.53
C TYR A 66 -3.02 -8.86 -9.46
N ASP A 67 -2.65 -9.71 -8.50
CA ASP A 67 -3.48 -9.93 -7.32
C ASP A 67 -3.24 -8.81 -6.30
N GLY A 68 -4.12 -7.79 -6.37
CA GLY A 68 -4.07 -6.67 -5.44
C GLY A 68 -4.31 -7.08 -3.98
N VAL A 69 -5.03 -8.18 -3.73
CA VAL A 69 -5.28 -8.67 -2.36
C VAL A 69 -4.00 -9.29 -1.78
N LEU A 70 -3.28 -10.06 -2.58
CA LEU A 70 -1.99 -10.60 -2.15
C LEU A 70 -0.95 -9.49 -1.93
N LEU A 71 -0.93 -8.47 -2.79
CA LEU A 71 -0.04 -7.32 -2.63
C LEU A 71 -0.31 -6.58 -1.31
N ASP A 72 -1.58 -6.33 -1.02
CA ASP A 72 -2.05 -5.70 0.22
C ASP A 72 -1.62 -6.50 1.46
N LEU A 73 -1.85 -7.82 1.44
CA LEU A 73 -1.46 -8.73 2.52
C LEU A 73 0.06 -8.72 2.81
N ILE A 74 0.89 -8.57 1.77
CA ILE A 74 2.34 -8.45 1.95
C ILE A 74 2.68 -7.15 2.68
N ILE A 75 2.01 -6.04 2.34
CA ILE A 75 2.24 -4.74 2.98
C ILE A 75 1.77 -4.79 4.43
N ASP A 76 0.57 -5.31 4.68
CA ASP A 76 0.03 -5.53 6.03
C ASP A 76 1.04 -6.25 6.92
N TYR A 77 1.62 -7.34 6.42
CA TYR A 77 2.62 -8.11 7.14
C TYR A 77 3.88 -7.29 7.46
N LEU A 78 4.33 -6.44 6.53
CA LEU A 78 5.51 -5.57 6.74
C LEU A 78 5.24 -4.41 7.70
N THR A 79 4.00 -3.94 7.78
CA THR A 79 3.58 -2.86 8.67
C THR A 79 3.02 -3.33 10.00
N TYR A 80 2.95 -4.63 10.22
CA TYR A 80 2.50 -5.23 11.48
C TYR A 80 3.54 -4.99 12.58
N VAL A 81 3.10 -4.38 13.69
CA VAL A 81 3.92 -3.99 14.85
C VAL A 81 3.45 -4.69 16.11
#